data_AF-A0A838S4L4-F1
#
_entry.id   AF-A0A838S4L4-F1
#
_cell.length_a   1.000
_cell.length_b   1.000
_cell.length_c   1.000
_cell.angle_alpha   90.00
_cell.angle_beta   90.00
_cell.angle_gamma   90.00
#
_symmetry.space_group_name_H-M   'P 1'
#
loop_
_entity.id
_entity.type
_entity.pdbx_description
1 polymer ?
#
loop_
_entity_poly.entity_id
_entity_poly.type
_entity_poly.pdbx_seq_one_letter_code
_entity_poly.pdbx_strand_id
1 'polypeptide(L)'
;GLAGAGGVLSLYGMSALVVAVIAALALVLPVWAAALIVGGVLLLLAGLLALAGIGQVKRGTPLTPDEAIASTKRDVETVKESARR
;
A
#
# COMPACT_ATOMS: atom_id res chain seq x y z
N GLY A 1 3.41 -16.21 -12.21
CA GLY A 1 2.71 -15.91 -13.48
C GLY A 1 3.18 -14.59 -14.04
N LEU A 2 2.84 -14.27 -15.30
CA LEU A 2 3.30 -13.07 -16.02
C LEU A 2 3.11 -11.75 -15.24
N ALA A 3 2.00 -11.61 -14.49
CA ALA A 3 1.75 -10.45 -13.63
C ALA A 3 2.79 -10.29 -12.50
N GLY A 4 3.25 -11.39 -11.91
CA GLY A 4 4.32 -11.36 -10.90
C GLY A 4 5.69 -11.00 -11.51
N ALA A 5 6.00 -11.51 -12.70
CA ALA A 5 7.22 -11.14 -13.43
C ALA A 5 7.21 -9.65 -13.83
N GLY A 6 6.07 -9.15 -14.31
CA GLY A 6 5.88 -7.72 -14.60
C GLY A 6 6.04 -6.84 -13.35
N GLY A 7 5.52 -7.28 -12.20
CA GLY A 7 5.73 -6.60 -10.92
C GLY A 7 7.21 -6.49 -10.55
N VAL A 8 7.95 -7.60 -10.59
CA VAL A 8 9.39 -7.62 -10.27
C VAL A 8 10.19 -6.76 -11.26
N LEU A 9 9.92 -6.87 -12.56
CA LEU A 9 10.58 -6.03 -13.58
C LEU A 9 10.29 -4.55 -13.37
N SER A 10 9.06 -4.19 -12.98
CA SER A 10 8.72 -2.79 -12.68
C SER A 10 9.48 -2.27 -11.46
N LEU A 11 9.68 -3.09 -10.43
CA LEU A 11 10.48 -2.72 -9.26
C LEU A 11 11.95 -2.45 -9.63
N TYR A 12 12.55 -3.33 -10.44
CA TYR A 12 13.93 -3.14 -10.93
C TYR A 12 14.06 -1.97 -11.90
N GLY A 13 13.08 -1.78 -12.79
CA GLY A 13 13.05 -0.62 -13.69
C GLY A 13 12.96 0.69 -12.92
N MET A 14 12.12 0.74 -11.90
CA MET A 14 11.98 1.92 -11.04
C MET A 14 13.28 2.21 -10.28
N SER A 15 13.94 1.19 -9.72
CA SER A 15 15.22 1.39 -9.03
C SER A 15 16.32 1.90 -9.98
N ALA A 16 16.37 1.40 -11.22
CA ALA A 16 17.30 1.89 -12.24
C ALA A 16 17.06 3.38 -12.57
N LEU A 17 15.80 3.82 -12.67
CA LEU A 17 15.46 5.23 -12.88
C LEU A 17 15.90 6.11 -11.71
N VAL A 18 15.70 5.65 -10.47
CA VAL A 18 16.17 6.37 -9.28
C VAL A 18 17.70 6.56 -9.32
N VAL A 19 18.45 5.51 -9.66
CA VAL A 19 19.91 5.59 -9.82
C VAL A 19 20.30 6.57 -10.93
N ALA A 20 19.58 6.57 -12.07
CA ALA A 20 19.84 7.50 -13.17
C ALA A 20 19.66 8.97 -12.75
N VAL A 21 18.60 9.28 -11.97
CA VAL A 21 18.37 10.64 -11.45
C VAL A 21 19.48 11.05 -10.48
N ILE A 22 19.90 10.14 -9.59
CA ILE A 22 21.03 10.40 -8.67
C ILE A 22 22.31 10.66 -9.46
N ALA A 23 22.60 9.86 -10.48
CA ALA A 23 23.78 10.03 -11.34
C ALA A 23 23.75 11.35 -12.13
N ALA A 24 22.58 11.76 -12.64
CA ALA A 24 22.42 13.02 -13.34
C ALA A 24 22.66 14.22 -12.40
N LEU A 25 22.12 14.18 -11.17
CA LEU A 25 22.38 15.22 -10.16
C LEU A 25 23.84 15.21 -9.70
N ALA A 26 24.47 14.04 -9.63
CA ALA A 26 25.86 13.91 -9.22
C ALA A 26 26.86 14.64 -10.16
N LEU A 27 26.42 15.05 -11.36
CA LEU A 27 27.24 15.88 -12.27
C LEU A 27 27.43 17.32 -11.76
N VAL A 28 26.52 17.81 -10.91
CA VAL A 28 26.50 19.20 -10.43
C VAL A 28 26.63 19.33 -8.91
N LEU A 29 26.39 18.26 -8.16
CA LEU A 29 26.55 18.21 -6.70
C LEU A 29 27.18 16.86 -6.26
N PRO A 30 27.75 16.75 -5.05
CA PRO A 30 28.33 15.49 -4.60
C PRO A 30 27.27 14.38 -4.49
N VAL A 31 27.68 13.14 -4.77
CA VAL A 31 26.80 11.95 -4.81
C VAL A 31 25.94 11.78 -3.56
N TRP A 32 26.50 12.05 -2.37
CA TRP A 32 25.78 11.91 -1.11
C TRP A 32 24.60 12.90 -1.01
N ALA A 33 24.77 14.14 -1.49
CA ALA A 33 23.71 15.14 -1.48
C ALA A 33 22.63 14.78 -2.51
N ALA A 34 23.02 14.29 -3.68
CA ALA A 34 22.09 13.84 -4.72
C ALA A 34 21.23 12.69 -4.22
N ALA A 35 21.84 11.68 -3.59
CA ALA A 35 21.14 10.55 -3.01
C ALA A 35 20.14 10.98 -1.91
N LEU A 36 20.53 11.92 -1.04
CA LEU A 36 19.62 12.44 0.00
C LEU A 36 18.44 13.23 -0.57
N ILE A 37 18.66 14.05 -1.60
CA ILE A 37 17.59 14.81 -2.24
C ILE A 37 16.58 13.86 -2.88
N VAL A 38 17.05 12.92 -3.70
CA VAL A 38 16.18 11.97 -4.40
C VAL A 38 15.45 11.06 -3.39
N GLY A 39 16.17 10.54 -2.39
CA GLY A 39 15.59 9.73 -1.33
C GLY A 39 14.54 10.50 -0.51
N GLY A 40 14.82 11.76 -0.19
CA GLY A 40 13.88 12.65 0.52
C GLY A 40 12.61 12.87 -0.28
N VAL A 41 12.71 13.17 -1.57
CA VAL A 41 11.54 13.35 -2.45
C VAL A 41 10.70 12.07 -2.52
N LEU A 42 11.34 10.90 -2.70
CA LEU A 42 10.63 9.62 -2.74
C LEU A 42 9.92 9.30 -1.41
N LEU A 43 10.57 9.55 -0.28
CA LEU A 43 9.95 9.35 1.04
C LEU A 43 8.79 10.31 1.28
N LEU A 44 8.89 11.56 0.84
CA LEU A 44 7.79 12.52 0.92
C LEU A 44 6.60 12.02 0.10
N LEU A 45 6.81 11.60 -1.15
CA LEU A 45 5.76 11.06 -2.01
C LEU A 45 5.14 9.79 -1.40
N ALA A 46 5.97 8.87 -0.90
CA ALA A 46 5.52 7.66 -0.24
C ALA A 46 4.69 7.96 1.03
N GLY A 47 5.13 8.93 1.83
CA GLY A 47 4.40 9.41 3.00
C GLY A 47 3.04 9.98 2.64
N LEU A 48 2.97 10.84 1.61
CA LEU A 48 1.71 11.40 1.11
C LEU A 48 0.75 10.31 0.61
N LEU A 49 1.26 9.36 -0.17
CA LEU A 49 0.49 8.22 -0.67
C LEU A 49 0.00 7.31 0.47
N ALA A 50 0.83 7.06 1.48
CA ALA A 50 0.46 6.27 2.65
C ALA A 50 -0.65 6.95 3.46
N LEU A 51 -0.52 8.26 3.70
CA LEU A 51 -1.56 9.05 4.38
C LEU A 51 -2.88 9.06 3.59
N ALA A 52 -2.81 9.25 2.27
CA ALA A 52 -3.98 9.19 1.39
C ALA A 52 -4.62 7.79 1.39
N GLY A 53 -3.81 6.74 1.32
CA GLY A 53 -4.24 5.34 1.36
C GLY A 53 -4.98 5.01 2.65
N ILE A 54 -4.45 5.43 3.81
CA ILE A 54 -5.14 5.29 5.10
C ILE A 54 -6.49 6.03 5.10
N GLY A 55 -6.54 7.24 4.54
CA GLY A 55 -7.77 8.00 4.39
C GLY A 55 -8.81 7.28 3.52
N GLN A 56 -8.39 6.66 2.42
CA GLN A 56 -9.26 5.89 1.52
C GLN A 56 -9.73 4.58 2.16
N VAL A 57 -8.87 3.88 2.89
CA VAL A 57 -9.28 2.68 3.65
C VAL A 57 -10.31 3.04 4.72
N LYS A 58 -10.12 4.15 5.44
CA LYS A 58 -11.07 4.65 6.45
C LYS A 58 -12.40 5.14 5.87
N ARG A 59 -12.42 5.64 4.63
CA ARG A 59 -13.65 6.13 3.96
C ARG A 59 -14.37 5.06 3.14
N GLY A 60 -13.64 4.09 2.61
CA GLY A 60 -14.18 3.02 1.76
C GLY A 60 -14.66 1.79 2.53
N THR A 61 -14.44 1.71 3.84
CA THR A 61 -15.06 0.71 4.71
C THR A 61 -16.23 1.35 5.46
N PRO A 62 -17.50 0.98 5.18
CA PRO A 62 -18.57 1.18 6.13
C PRO A 62 -18.27 0.27 7.33
N LEU A 63 -17.46 0.78 8.25
CA LEU A 63 -17.24 0.20 9.57
C LEU A 63 -18.45 0.51 10.44
N THR A 64 -19.61 -0.05 10.11
CA THR A 64 -20.68 -0.25 11.07
C THR A 64 -20.64 -1.73 11.48
N PRO A 65 -19.95 -2.04 12.60
CA PRO A 65 -19.94 -3.38 13.20
C PRO A 65 -21.34 -3.98 13.42
N ASP A 66 -22.39 -3.17 13.40
CA ASP A 66 -23.77 -3.62 13.60
C ASP A 66 -24.21 -4.69 12.59
N GLU A 67 -23.81 -4.60 11.31
CA GLU A 67 -24.23 -5.58 10.29
C GLU A 67 -23.46 -6.91 10.40
N ALA A 68 -22.16 -6.87 10.72
CA ALA A 68 -21.34 -8.07 10.92
C ALA A 68 -21.65 -8.79 12.24
N ILE A 69 -22.04 -8.04 13.29
CA ILE A 69 -22.51 -8.62 14.55
C ILE A 69 -23.93 -9.21 14.36
N ALA A 70 -24.79 -8.56 13.57
CA ALA A 70 -26.12 -9.07 13.26
C ALA A 70 -26.09 -10.38 12.47
N SER A 71 -25.19 -10.54 11.49
CA SER A 71 -25.06 -11.80 10.73
C SER A 71 -24.56 -12.94 11.63
N THR A 72 -23.58 -12.67 12.49
CA THR A 72 -23.04 -13.68 13.43
C THR A 72 -24.10 -14.16 14.42
N LYS A 73 -24.95 -13.27 14.95
CA LYS A 73 -26.07 -13.67 15.82
C LYS A 73 -27.06 -14.58 15.08
N ARG A 74 -27.34 -14.29 13.81
CA ARG A 74 -28.29 -15.04 12.97
C ARG A 74 -27.75 -16.42 12.60
N ASP A 75 -26.44 -16.53 12.37
CA ASP A 75 -25.77 -17.80 12.10
C ASP A 75 -25.77 -18.70 13.36
N VAL A 76 -25.56 -18.11 14.55
CA VAL A 76 -25.63 -18.86 15.82
C VAL A 76 -27.06 -19.36 16.10
N GLU A 77 -28.07 -18.58 15.75
CA GLU A 77 -29.48 -18.99 15.89
C GLU A 77 -29.84 -20.13 14.94
N THR A 78 -29.39 -20.06 13.69
CA THR A 78 -29.62 -21.10 12.66
C THR A 78 -28.92 -22.42 13.02
N VAL A 79 -27.71 -22.36 13.59
CA VAL A 79 -26.98 -23.55 14.07
C VAL A 79 -27.66 -24.14 15.30
N LYS A 80 -28.16 -23.31 16.23
CA LYS A 80 -28.92 -23.79 17.40
C LYS A 80 -30.23 -24.47 17.02
N GLU A 81 -30.92 -23.97 16.00
CA GLU A 81 -32.17 -24.56 15.52
C GLU A 81 -31.92 -25.89 14.79
N SER A 82 -30.84 -25.97 14.02
CA SER A 82 -30.40 -27.19 13.33
C SER A 82 -29.91 -28.29 14.28
N ALA A 83 -29.31 -27.92 15.41
CA ALA A 83 -28.84 -28.87 16.43
C ALA A 83 -29.95 -29.38 17.36
N ARG A 84 -31.14 -28.76 17.34
CA ARG A 84 -32.29 -29.14 18.17
C ARG A 84 -33.29 -30.05 17.45
N ARG A 85 -33.04 -30.37 16.18
CA ARG A 85 -33.87 -31.27 15.37
C ARG A 85 -33.27 -32.67 15.30
#